data_AF-A0A382H081-F1
#
_entry.id   AF-A0A382H081-F1
#
_cell.length_a   1.000
_cell.length_b   1.000
_cell.length_c   1.000
_cell.angle_alpha   90.00
_cell.angle_beta   90.00
_cell.angle_gamma   90.00
#
_symmetry.space_group_name_H-M   'P 1'
#
loop_
_entity.id
_entity.type
_entity.pdbx_description
1 polymer ?
#
loop_
_entity_poly.entity_id
_entity_poly.type
_entity_poly.pdbx_seq_one_letter_code
_entity_poly.pdbx_strand_id
1 'polypeptide(L)'
;MNIGFLKRLLFFILLYPVIVSGVNVTFQVDMTNESVNPDCPPTISGSFFSNWSWFQPLFQVDEFAWATTLDLNSGEYYEYKFGNCEWNLESLPEGSPCTNTSDGYTNRFITVPGEDTTLEPVMYGSCENSEGGGYEEGWVLVWSDEFDGPEIDESKWGYDIGTGDWGWGNGEAQYYTNNSNNSFIENGHLVIQALL
;
A
#
# COMPACT_ATOMS: atom_id res chain seq x y z
N MET A 1 -68.44 -20.41 -20.33
CA MET A 1 -67.23 -21.21 -20.59
C MET A 1 -66.10 -20.24 -20.88
N ASN A 2 -65.28 -19.91 -19.88
CA ASN A 2 -64.17 -18.97 -20.01
C ASN A 2 -63.01 -19.58 -19.23
N ILE A 3 -62.02 -20.12 -19.93
CA ILE A 3 -60.87 -20.81 -19.33
C ILE A 3 -59.71 -19.82 -19.37
N GLY A 4 -59.40 -19.23 -18.21
CA GLY A 4 -58.24 -18.36 -18.04
C GLY A 4 -56.95 -19.16 -18.05
N PHE A 5 -56.08 -18.90 -19.03
CA PHE A 5 -54.75 -19.49 -19.12
C PHE A 5 -53.79 -18.72 -18.20
N LEU A 6 -53.43 -19.30 -17.06
CA LEU A 6 -52.42 -18.75 -16.17
C LEU A 6 -51.03 -19.03 -16.77
N LYS A 7 -50.40 -18.02 -17.38
CA LYS A 7 -48.99 -18.09 -17.80
C LYS A 7 -48.10 -18.17 -16.56
N ARG A 8 -47.57 -19.36 -16.26
CA ARG A 8 -46.49 -19.53 -15.29
C ARG A 8 -45.20 -18.97 -15.89
N LEU A 9 -44.76 -17.83 -15.39
CA LEU A 9 -43.45 -17.26 -15.70
C LEU A 9 -42.41 -18.08 -14.90
N LEU A 10 -41.66 -18.95 -15.59
CA LEU A 10 -40.50 -19.63 -15.01
C LEU A 10 -39.32 -18.66 -15.03
N PHE A 11 -38.92 -18.16 -13.87
CA PHE A 11 -37.63 -17.48 -13.69
C PHE A 11 -36.53 -18.54 -13.66
N PHE A 12 -35.77 -18.66 -14.75
CA PHE A 12 -34.51 -19.37 -14.75
C PHE A 12 -33.46 -18.45 -14.12
N ILE A 13 -33.13 -18.68 -12.85
CA ILE A 13 -31.94 -18.10 -12.23
C ILE A 13 -30.76 -18.84 -12.86
N LEU A 14 -30.11 -18.22 -13.83
CA LEU A 14 -28.81 -18.67 -14.34
C LEU A 14 -27.80 -18.49 -13.20
N LEU A 15 -27.53 -19.57 -12.46
CA LEU A 15 -26.39 -19.63 -11.54
C LEU A 15 -25.13 -19.70 -12.40
N TYR A 16 -24.58 -18.53 -12.74
CA TYR A 16 -23.21 -18.48 -13.24
C TYR A 16 -22.28 -18.92 -12.10
N PRO A 17 -21.35 -19.86 -12.33
CA PRO A 17 -20.33 -20.14 -11.33
C PRO A 17 -19.56 -18.85 -11.09
N VAL A 18 -19.57 -18.37 -9.84
CA VAL A 18 -18.62 -17.34 -9.40
C VAL A 18 -17.26 -18.00 -9.51
N ILE A 19 -16.44 -17.56 -10.47
CA ILE A 19 -15.06 -18.00 -10.57
C ILE A 19 -14.34 -17.28 -9.43
N VAL A 20 -14.09 -18.00 -8.34
CA VAL A 20 -13.25 -17.52 -7.25
C VAL A 20 -11.80 -17.61 -7.74
N SER A 21 -11.17 -16.46 -7.98
CA SER A 21 -9.74 -16.36 -8.27
C SER A 21 -8.98 -15.93 -7.02
N GLY A 22 -7.80 -16.51 -6.80
CA GLY A 22 -6.83 -15.97 -5.85
C GLY A 22 -6.35 -14.60 -6.34
N VAL A 23 -6.32 -13.62 -5.44
CA VAL A 23 -5.83 -12.27 -5.66
C VAL A 23 -4.91 -11.88 -4.51
N ASN A 24 -3.89 -11.08 -4.80
CA ASN A 24 -2.98 -10.57 -3.79
C ASN A 24 -3.59 -9.36 -3.09
N VAL A 25 -3.76 -9.43 -1.77
CA VAL A 25 -4.20 -8.31 -0.94
C VAL A 25 -3.09 -7.88 0.00
N THR A 26 -2.60 -6.64 -0.14
CA THR A 26 -1.63 -6.06 0.78
C THR A 26 -2.36 -5.37 1.93
N PHE A 27 -2.14 -5.85 3.15
CA PHE A 27 -2.64 -5.25 4.38
C PHE A 27 -1.56 -4.34 4.95
N GLN A 28 -1.96 -3.17 5.44
CA GLN A 28 -1.05 -2.16 5.96
C GLN A 28 -1.56 -1.59 7.29
N VAL A 29 -0.67 -1.40 8.26
CA VAL A 29 -0.98 -0.80 9.56
C VAL A 29 0.10 0.21 9.95
N ASP A 30 -0.34 1.37 10.39
CA ASP A 30 0.51 2.40 10.95
C ASP A 30 0.67 2.18 12.46
N MET A 31 1.94 2.10 12.88
CA MET A 31 2.35 1.83 14.26
C MET A 31 2.98 3.06 14.96
N THR A 32 2.87 4.26 14.40
CA THR A 32 3.52 5.50 14.86
C THR A 32 3.19 5.86 16.31
N ASN A 33 1.97 5.55 16.75
CA ASN A 33 1.52 5.80 18.13
C ASN A 33 1.85 4.66 19.09
N GLU A 34 2.51 3.61 18.61
CA GLU A 34 2.80 2.40 19.36
C GLU A 34 4.30 2.24 19.62
N SER A 35 4.64 1.60 20.73
CA SER A 35 6.01 1.15 20.98
C SER A 35 6.21 -0.20 20.30
N VAL A 36 6.97 -0.25 19.21
CA VAL A 36 7.26 -1.48 18.46
C VAL A 36 8.57 -2.11 18.94
N ASN A 37 8.56 -3.40 19.25
CA ASN A 37 9.77 -4.15 19.57
C ASN A 37 10.51 -4.55 18.28
N PRO A 38 11.77 -4.14 18.06
CA PRO A 38 12.52 -4.51 16.86
C PRO A 38 12.70 -6.02 16.65
N ASP A 39 12.74 -6.79 17.75
CA ASP A 39 12.88 -8.25 17.70
C ASP A 39 11.53 -8.98 17.55
N CYS A 40 10.42 -8.25 17.61
CA CYS A 40 9.08 -8.81 17.47
C CYS A 40 8.19 -7.86 16.64
N PRO A 41 8.22 -7.99 15.31
CA PRO A 41 7.50 -7.08 14.44
C PRO A 41 5.98 -7.18 14.65
N PRO A 42 5.23 -6.15 14.22
CA PRO A 42 3.78 -6.22 14.11
C PRO A 42 3.32 -7.44 13.33
N THR A 43 2.15 -7.94 13.65
CA THR A 43 1.57 -9.17 13.10
C THR A 43 0.16 -8.92 12.57
N ILE A 44 -0.32 -9.80 11.71
CA ILE A 44 -1.73 -9.92 11.35
C ILE A 44 -2.19 -11.34 11.66
N SER A 45 -3.37 -11.48 12.24
CA SER A 45 -4.05 -12.76 12.40
C SER A 45 -5.51 -12.63 12.00
N GLY A 46 -6.12 -13.71 11.55
CA GLY A 46 -7.51 -13.68 11.13
C GLY A 46 -8.07 -15.04 10.76
N SER A 47 -9.34 -14.99 10.35
CA SER A 47 -10.12 -16.14 9.91
C SER A 47 -9.50 -16.88 8.71
N PHE A 48 -8.76 -16.19 7.84
CA PHE A 48 -8.01 -16.78 6.72
C PHE A 48 -6.86 -17.71 7.16
N PHE A 49 -6.37 -17.62 8.41
CA PHE A 49 -5.33 -18.50 8.94
C PHE A 49 -5.89 -19.70 9.69
N SER A 50 -6.63 -20.57 8.98
CA SER A 50 -7.31 -21.71 9.58
C SER A 50 -8.11 -21.31 10.83
N ASN A 51 -8.87 -20.22 10.69
CA ASN A 51 -9.67 -19.62 11.75
C ASN A 51 -8.87 -19.25 13.02
N TRP A 52 -8.01 -18.23 12.91
CA TRP A 52 -7.22 -17.69 14.04
C TRP A 52 -6.22 -18.69 14.65
N SER A 53 -5.68 -19.62 13.85
CA SER A 53 -4.71 -20.62 14.33
C SER A 53 -3.25 -20.18 14.16
N TRP A 54 -3.01 -19.06 13.48
CA TRP A 54 -1.67 -18.55 13.19
C TRP A 54 -1.69 -17.03 12.97
N PHE A 55 -0.50 -16.42 13.04
CA PHE A 55 -0.27 -15.01 12.73
C PHE A 55 0.89 -14.88 11.74
N GLN A 56 0.80 -13.91 10.85
CA GLN A 56 1.82 -13.57 9.88
C GLN A 56 2.56 -12.29 10.36
N PRO A 57 3.90 -12.32 10.48
CA PRO A 57 4.69 -11.11 10.68
C PRO A 57 4.56 -10.14 9.49
N LEU A 58 4.50 -8.84 9.79
CA LEU A 58 4.55 -7.76 8.82
C LEU A 58 5.98 -7.27 8.66
N PHE A 59 6.24 -6.62 7.53
CA PHE A 59 7.52 -5.97 7.23
C PHE A 59 7.32 -4.46 7.20
N GLN A 60 8.27 -3.71 7.74
CA GLN A 60 8.25 -2.26 7.67
C GLN A 60 8.41 -1.83 6.20
N VAL A 61 7.49 -1.00 5.71
CA VAL A 61 7.49 -0.53 4.30
C VAL A 61 7.87 0.94 4.17
N ASP A 62 7.65 1.73 5.22
CA ASP A 62 8.10 3.10 5.33
C ASP A 62 8.35 3.49 6.82
N GLU A 63 8.49 4.78 7.11
CA GLU A 63 8.77 5.27 8.46
C GLU A 63 7.65 4.97 9.47
N PHE A 64 6.43 4.72 9.01
CA PHE A 64 5.22 4.67 9.83
C PHE A 64 4.47 3.32 9.69
N ALA A 65 4.42 2.79 8.47
CA ALA A 65 3.59 1.66 8.09
C ALA A 65 4.36 0.33 8.01
N TRP A 66 3.64 -0.72 8.38
CA TRP A 66 4.04 -2.11 8.29
C TRP A 66 3.04 -2.86 7.41
N ALA A 67 3.52 -3.76 6.57
CA ALA A 67 2.67 -4.44 5.60
C ALA A 67 2.99 -5.92 5.41
N THR A 68 1.99 -6.65 4.90
CA THR A 68 2.17 -7.99 4.34
C THR A 68 1.15 -8.23 3.22
N THR A 69 1.46 -9.13 2.29
CA THR A 69 0.57 -9.47 1.17
C THR A 69 0.12 -10.91 1.29
N LEU A 70 -1.19 -11.14 1.22
CA LEU A 70 -1.81 -12.45 1.31
C LEU A 70 -2.53 -12.78 0.00
N ASP A 71 -2.35 -14.00 -0.49
CA ASP A 71 -3.15 -14.54 -1.60
C ASP A 71 -4.50 -15.03 -1.02
N LEU A 72 -5.58 -14.34 -1.38
CA LEU A 72 -6.92 -14.58 -0.86
C LEU A 72 -7.91 -14.80 -2.00
N ASN A 73 -8.91 -15.61 -1.72
CA ASN A 73 -9.99 -15.88 -2.65
C ASN A 73 -10.91 -14.66 -2.81
N SER A 74 -11.02 -14.14 -4.03
CA SER A 74 -11.88 -13.00 -4.34
C SER A 74 -13.34 -13.24 -3.93
N GLY A 75 -13.97 -12.20 -3.37
CA GLY A 75 -15.36 -12.22 -2.89
C GLY A 75 -15.58 -12.87 -1.53
N GLU A 76 -14.57 -13.51 -0.94
CA GLU A 76 -14.67 -14.09 0.40
C GLU A 76 -14.66 -13.02 1.49
N TYR A 77 -15.35 -13.31 2.60
CA TYR A 77 -15.38 -12.44 3.77
C TYR A 77 -14.45 -12.98 4.85
N TYR A 78 -13.58 -12.10 5.37
CA TYR A 78 -12.67 -12.45 6.45
C TYR A 78 -12.68 -11.40 7.55
N GLU A 79 -12.62 -11.87 8.79
CA GLU A 79 -12.27 -11.06 9.96
C GLU A 79 -10.80 -11.21 10.33
N TYR A 80 -10.20 -10.13 10.81
CA TYR A 80 -8.78 -10.08 11.19
C TYR A 80 -8.49 -8.99 12.24
N LYS A 81 -7.28 -9.04 12.80
CA LYS A 81 -6.70 -8.02 13.67
C LYS A 81 -5.21 -7.89 13.40
N PHE A 82 -4.69 -6.69 13.57
CA PHE A 82 -3.26 -6.48 13.75
C PHE A 82 -2.83 -6.77 15.19
N GLY A 83 -1.58 -7.15 15.39
CA GLY A 83 -0.95 -7.30 16.71
C GLY A 83 0.36 -6.54 16.80
N ASN A 84 0.63 -5.95 17.96
CA ASN A 84 1.91 -5.35 18.29
C ASN A 84 2.77 -6.41 19.01
N CYS A 85 3.36 -7.31 18.22
CA CYS A 85 4.05 -8.55 18.62
C CYS A 85 3.12 -9.76 18.86
N GLU A 86 3.22 -10.75 17.97
CA GLU A 86 2.51 -12.05 18.05
C GLU A 86 1.00 -11.90 18.31
N TRP A 87 0.52 -12.38 19.45
CA TRP A 87 -0.89 -12.38 19.86
C TRP A 87 -1.28 -11.16 20.71
N ASN A 88 -0.42 -10.16 20.84
CA ASN A 88 -0.77 -8.87 21.43
C ASN A 88 -1.64 -8.07 20.45
N LEU A 89 -2.87 -8.56 20.22
CA LEU A 89 -3.78 -8.03 19.22
C LEU A 89 -4.37 -6.68 19.64
N GLU A 90 -4.65 -5.85 18.66
CA GLU A 90 -5.25 -4.52 18.85
C GLU A 90 -6.63 -4.58 19.52
N SER A 91 -6.95 -3.52 20.27
CA SER A 91 -8.29 -3.27 20.77
C SER A 91 -8.99 -2.30 19.83
N LEU A 92 -10.21 -2.62 19.39
CA LEU A 92 -10.97 -1.82 18.42
C LEU A 92 -12.28 -1.34 19.06
N PRO A 93 -12.71 -0.09 18.82
CA PRO A 93 -13.99 0.38 19.33
C PRO A 93 -15.15 -0.31 18.62
N GLU A 94 -16.07 -0.90 19.38
CA GLU A 94 -17.28 -1.54 18.87
C GLU A 94 -18.13 -0.56 18.06
N GLY A 95 -18.67 -1.03 16.93
CA GLY A 95 -19.52 -0.24 16.05
C GLY A 95 -18.77 0.74 15.14
N SER A 96 -17.43 0.72 15.15
CA SER A 96 -16.64 1.52 14.21
C SER A 96 -16.80 1.00 12.77
N PRO A 97 -16.67 1.86 11.73
CA PRO A 97 -17.01 1.53 10.34
C PRO A 97 -16.28 0.31 9.75
N CYS A 98 -15.06 0.04 10.21
CA CYS A 98 -14.24 -1.08 9.75
C CYS A 98 -14.38 -2.35 10.61
N THR A 99 -15.28 -2.36 11.60
CA THR A 99 -15.36 -3.42 12.60
C THR A 99 -16.62 -4.27 12.49
N ASN A 100 -16.48 -5.55 12.79
CA ASN A 100 -17.59 -6.44 13.11
C ASN A 100 -17.41 -6.95 14.53
N THR A 101 -18.50 -6.93 15.32
CA THR A 101 -18.49 -7.40 16.70
C THR A 101 -19.36 -8.65 16.84
N SER A 102 -18.74 -9.78 17.20
CA SER A 102 -19.43 -11.03 17.50
C SER A 102 -18.82 -11.67 18.74
N ASP A 103 -19.67 -12.22 19.61
CA ASP A 103 -19.25 -12.99 20.80
C ASP A 103 -18.25 -12.25 21.72
N GLY A 104 -18.34 -10.91 21.77
CA GLY A 104 -17.45 -10.07 22.58
C GLY A 104 -16.11 -9.74 21.94
N TYR A 105 -15.88 -10.15 20.69
CA TYR A 105 -14.71 -9.80 19.90
C TYR A 105 -15.09 -8.78 18.84
N THR A 106 -14.44 -7.61 18.88
CA THR A 106 -14.53 -6.57 17.84
C THR A 106 -13.33 -6.72 16.92
N ASN A 107 -13.54 -7.24 15.72
CA ASN A 107 -12.50 -7.50 14.71
C ASN A 107 -12.61 -6.53 13.54
N ARG A 108 -11.52 -6.32 12.80
CA ARG A 108 -11.61 -5.73 11.45
C ARG A 108 -12.21 -6.77 10.50
N PHE A 109 -12.80 -6.32 9.40
CA PHE A 109 -13.24 -7.22 8.34
C PHE A 109 -12.86 -6.73 6.95
N ILE A 110 -12.84 -7.66 6.00
CA ILE A 110 -12.67 -7.38 4.57
C ILE A 110 -13.57 -8.33 3.77
N THR A 111 -14.15 -7.81 2.70
CA THR A 111 -14.61 -8.64 1.57
C THR A 111 -13.55 -8.53 0.49
N VAL A 112 -12.93 -9.65 0.12
CA VAL A 112 -11.77 -9.67 -0.78
C VAL A 112 -12.15 -9.08 -2.14
N PRO A 113 -11.39 -8.11 -2.67
CA PRO A 113 -11.67 -7.46 -3.95
C PRO A 113 -11.54 -8.42 -5.15
N GLY A 114 -11.98 -7.94 -6.32
CA GLY A 114 -11.96 -8.68 -7.60
C GLY A 114 -10.57 -8.85 -8.23
N GLU A 115 -9.59 -8.10 -7.75
CA GLU A 115 -8.26 -7.94 -8.34
C GLU A 115 -7.23 -7.67 -7.26
N ASP A 116 -5.95 -7.80 -7.62
CA ASP A 116 -4.83 -7.50 -6.73
C ASP A 116 -4.96 -6.06 -6.20
N THR A 117 -4.92 -5.90 -4.87
CA THR A 117 -5.25 -4.64 -4.21
C THR A 117 -4.31 -4.38 -3.04
N THR A 118 -3.81 -3.16 -2.94
CA THR A 118 -3.15 -2.65 -1.74
C THR A 118 -4.15 -1.84 -0.94
N LEU A 119 -4.41 -2.24 0.31
CA LEU A 119 -5.31 -1.51 1.20
C LEU A 119 -4.61 -0.28 1.77
N GLU A 120 -5.35 0.80 1.97
CA GLU A 120 -4.84 1.99 2.64
C GLU A 120 -4.32 1.65 4.05
N PRO A 121 -3.18 2.22 4.48
CA PRO A 121 -2.71 2.06 5.84
C PRO A 121 -3.73 2.60 6.83
N VAL A 122 -3.98 1.84 7.88
CA VAL A 122 -4.88 2.22 8.98
C VAL A 122 -4.10 2.35 10.27
N MET A 123 -4.52 3.28 11.13
CA MET A 123 -3.91 3.43 12.45
C MET A 123 -4.18 2.19 13.31
N TYR A 124 -3.16 1.69 14.01
CA TYR A 124 -3.31 0.59 14.96
C TYR A 124 -4.41 0.88 16.00
N GLY A 125 -5.34 -0.07 16.20
CA GLY A 125 -6.45 0.11 17.15
C GLY A 125 -7.55 1.10 16.71
N SER A 126 -7.52 1.60 15.47
CA SER A 126 -8.52 2.54 14.94
C SER A 126 -8.96 2.18 13.51
N CYS A 127 -10.15 2.66 13.12
CA CYS A 127 -10.63 2.59 11.73
C CYS A 127 -10.21 3.80 10.89
N GLU A 128 -9.46 4.74 11.47
CA GLU A 128 -8.92 5.89 10.76
C GLU A 128 -7.79 5.43 9.83
N ASN A 129 -7.81 5.94 8.61
CA ASN A 129 -6.67 5.82 7.70
C ASN A 129 -5.50 6.61 8.30
N SER A 130 -4.29 6.13 8.08
CA SER A 130 -3.09 6.87 8.45
C SER A 130 -2.94 8.09 7.54
N GLU A 131 -2.83 9.27 8.15
CA GLU A 131 -2.43 10.50 7.47
C GLU A 131 -0.89 10.67 7.41
N GLY A 132 -0.14 9.75 8.03
CA GLY A 132 1.31 9.83 8.18
C GLY A 132 1.98 8.65 7.51
N GLY A 133 2.04 8.63 6.18
CA GLY A 133 2.86 7.67 5.41
C GLY A 133 2.21 7.16 4.13
N GLY A 134 0.88 7.19 4.04
CA GLY A 134 0.18 7.04 2.76
C GLY A 134 0.24 8.35 2.00
N TYR A 135 0.73 8.31 0.77
CA TYR A 135 0.56 9.36 -0.23
C TYR A 135 -0.80 10.02 -0.06
N GLU A 136 -0.83 11.35 0.13
CA GLU A 136 -2.06 12.14 0.02
C GLU A 136 -2.85 11.63 -1.19
N GLU A 137 -4.13 11.28 -0.99
CA GLU A 137 -5.02 10.80 -2.05
C GLU A 137 -4.81 11.68 -3.31
N GLY A 138 -4.19 11.11 -4.34
CA GLY A 138 -3.98 11.78 -5.63
C GLY A 138 -2.56 11.82 -6.19
N TRP A 139 -1.51 11.45 -5.46
CA TRP A 139 -0.16 11.36 -6.03
C TRP A 139 0.23 9.93 -6.40
N VAL A 140 0.17 9.63 -7.70
CA VAL A 140 0.74 8.41 -8.29
C VAL A 140 2.19 8.70 -8.66
N LEU A 141 3.13 7.80 -8.33
CA LEU A 141 4.49 7.85 -8.88
C LEU A 141 4.39 7.75 -10.42
N VAL A 142 4.58 8.87 -11.10
CA VAL A 142 4.50 8.93 -12.57
C VAL A 142 5.85 8.67 -13.26
N TRP A 143 6.96 8.76 -12.51
CA TRP A 143 8.30 8.67 -13.08
C TRP A 143 9.37 8.41 -12.01
N SER A 144 10.28 7.47 -12.29
CA SER A 144 11.54 7.24 -11.57
C SER A 144 12.64 6.83 -12.55
N ASP A 145 13.90 6.96 -12.14
CA ASP A 145 15.06 6.46 -12.89
C ASP A 145 16.07 5.86 -11.91
N GLU A 146 16.40 4.58 -12.12
CA GLU A 146 17.27 3.81 -11.22
C GLU A 146 18.76 3.99 -11.53
N PHE A 147 19.08 4.79 -12.56
CA PHE A 147 20.46 5.10 -12.96
C PHE A 147 21.33 3.85 -13.22
N ASP A 148 20.73 2.79 -13.76
CA ASP A 148 21.41 1.52 -14.09
C ASP A 148 22.39 1.64 -15.28
N GLY A 149 22.31 2.73 -16.04
CA GLY A 149 23.19 3.01 -17.18
C GLY A 149 24.58 3.48 -16.76
N PRO A 150 25.60 3.37 -17.65
CA PRO A 150 26.94 3.87 -17.34
C PRO A 150 27.04 5.40 -17.37
N GLU A 151 26.06 6.09 -17.94
CA GLU A 151 26.02 7.53 -18.15
C GLU A 151 24.59 8.06 -17.95
N ILE A 152 24.47 9.35 -17.65
CA ILE A 152 23.17 10.03 -17.50
C ILE A 152 22.43 10.00 -18.84
N ASP A 153 21.21 9.46 -18.85
CA ASP A 153 20.40 9.38 -20.06
C ASP A 153 19.82 10.76 -20.42
N GLU A 154 20.48 11.46 -21.36
CA GLU A 154 20.07 12.79 -21.83
C GLU A 154 18.72 12.81 -22.59
N SER A 155 18.13 11.65 -22.87
CA SER A 155 16.75 11.59 -23.36
C SER A 155 15.70 11.71 -22.24
N LYS A 156 16.11 11.49 -20.99
CA LYS A 156 15.29 11.60 -19.77
C LYS A 156 15.65 12.85 -18.95
N TRP A 157 16.93 13.15 -18.83
CA TRP A 157 17.48 14.22 -18.02
C TRP A 157 18.08 15.33 -18.89
N GLY A 158 18.08 16.56 -18.38
CA GLY A 158 18.70 17.71 -19.04
C GLY A 158 19.46 18.58 -18.05
N TYR A 159 20.38 19.39 -18.56
CA TYR A 159 21.18 20.31 -17.77
C TYR A 159 20.73 21.76 -17.95
N ASP A 160 20.45 22.44 -16.84
CA ASP A 160 20.21 23.89 -16.85
C ASP A 160 21.52 24.67 -16.68
N ILE A 161 22.24 24.86 -17.79
CA ILE A 161 23.56 25.53 -17.81
C ILE A 161 23.49 27.07 -17.94
N GLY A 162 22.29 27.64 -17.89
CA GLY A 162 22.07 29.09 -18.01
C GLY A 162 22.48 29.66 -19.38
N THR A 163 22.85 30.95 -19.41
CA THR A 163 23.20 31.68 -20.65
C THR A 163 24.70 31.67 -20.99
N GLY A 164 25.49 30.83 -20.29
CA GLY A 164 26.95 30.84 -20.39
C GLY A 164 27.59 31.85 -19.44
N ASP A 165 27.36 33.16 -19.61
CA ASP A 165 27.98 34.17 -18.74
C ASP A 165 26.99 34.65 -17.65
N TRP A 166 27.37 34.58 -16.37
CA TRP A 166 26.58 34.99 -15.18
C TRP A 166 25.34 34.12 -14.84
N GLY A 167 25.30 32.88 -15.34
CA GLY A 167 24.24 31.92 -15.02
C GLY A 167 22.85 32.44 -15.41
N TRP A 168 21.90 32.36 -14.46
CA TRP A 168 20.53 32.85 -14.60
C TRP A 168 20.32 34.29 -14.07
N GLY A 169 21.40 34.98 -13.68
CA GLY A 169 21.32 36.37 -13.21
C GLY A 169 20.71 36.54 -11.82
N ASN A 170 20.76 35.51 -10.97
CA ASN A 170 20.24 35.53 -9.59
C ASN A 170 21.25 36.06 -8.54
N GLY A 171 22.45 36.47 -8.96
CA GLY A 171 23.46 37.05 -8.07
C GLY A 171 24.23 36.02 -7.22
N GLU A 172 24.16 34.74 -7.58
CA GLU A 172 24.93 33.68 -6.92
C GLU A 172 26.38 33.62 -7.42
N ALA A 173 27.30 33.22 -6.53
CA ALA A 173 28.72 33.02 -6.87
C ALA A 173 29.00 31.65 -7.52
N GLN A 174 27.95 30.83 -7.72
CA GLN A 174 28.01 29.47 -8.23
C GLN A 174 27.80 29.46 -9.75
N TYR A 175 28.40 28.49 -10.45
CA TYR A 175 28.30 28.34 -11.90
C TYR A 175 27.67 26.99 -12.25
N TYR A 176 26.58 27.00 -13.02
CA TYR A 176 25.92 25.78 -13.50
C TYR A 176 26.70 25.16 -14.64
N THR A 177 26.89 23.84 -14.62
CA THR A 177 27.71 23.14 -15.62
C THR A 177 27.14 21.75 -15.91
N ASN A 178 27.38 21.24 -17.11
CA ASN A 178 27.16 19.84 -17.50
C ASN A 178 28.46 19.03 -17.49
N ASN A 179 29.46 19.48 -16.73
CA ASN A 179 30.73 18.79 -16.63
C ASN A 179 30.52 17.40 -15.99
N SER A 180 31.04 16.34 -16.62
CA SER A 180 30.95 14.97 -16.13
C SER A 180 31.67 14.75 -14.79
N ASN A 181 32.52 15.68 -14.35
CA ASN A 181 33.10 15.66 -13.00
C ASN A 181 32.13 16.22 -11.94
N ASN A 182 31.12 16.99 -12.35
CA ASN A 182 30.13 17.58 -11.45
C ASN A 182 28.93 16.66 -11.25
N SER A 183 28.48 15.98 -12.31
CA SER A 183 27.41 14.99 -12.24
C SER A 183 27.75 13.77 -13.09
N PHE A 184 27.60 12.58 -12.51
CA PHE A 184 27.92 11.30 -13.15
C PHE A 184 27.21 10.14 -12.46
N ILE A 185 27.12 8.99 -13.12
CA ILE A 185 26.61 7.77 -12.49
C ILE A 185 27.78 7.00 -11.88
N GLU A 186 27.65 6.62 -10.61
CA GLU A 186 28.58 5.74 -9.92
C GLU A 186 27.80 4.78 -9.01
N ASN A 187 28.10 3.48 -9.09
CA ASN A 187 27.48 2.42 -8.27
C ASN A 187 25.94 2.38 -8.33
N GLY A 188 25.34 2.66 -9.49
CA GLY A 188 23.88 2.69 -9.64
C GLY A 188 23.22 3.93 -9.03
N HIS A 189 23.98 5.00 -8.83
CA HIS A 189 23.48 6.25 -8.28
C HIS A 189 23.92 7.44 -9.12
N LEU A 190 23.04 8.42 -9.27
CA LEU A 190 23.42 9.75 -9.73
C LEU A 190 24.21 10.46 -8.63
N VAL A 191 25.49 10.69 -8.87
CA VAL A 191 26.37 11.50 -8.03
C VAL A 191 26.33 12.94 -8.52
N ILE A 192 26.08 13.88 -7.61
CA ILE A 192 26.18 15.33 -7.86
C ILE A 192 27.13 15.93 -6.84
N GLN A 193 28.23 16.54 -7.31
CA GLN A 193 29.26 17.11 -6.45
C GLN A 193 29.70 18.49 -6.93
N ALA A 194 29.96 19.40 -5.99
CA ALA A 194 30.52 20.71 -6.32
C ALA A 194 31.95 20.60 -6.86
N LEU A 195 32.28 21.41 -7.85
CA LEU A 195 33.64 21.59 -8.34
C LEU A 195 34.28 22.80 -7.65
N LEU A 196 35.54 22.67 -7.24
CA LEU A 196 36.35 23.72 -6.63
C LEU A 196 37.25 24.41 -7.66
#